data_AF-A0A832AF26-F1
#
_entry.id   AF-A0A832AF26-F1
#
_cell.length_a   1.000
_cell.length_b   1.000
_cell.length_c   1.000
_cell.angle_alpha   90.00
_cell.angle_beta   90.00
_cell.angle_gamma   90.00
#
_symmetry.space_group_name_H-M   'P 1'
#
loop_
_entity.id
_entity.type
_entity.pdbx_description
1 polymer ?
#
loop_
_entity_poly.entity_id
_entity_poly.type
_entity_poly.pdbx_seq_one_letter_code
_entity_poly.pdbx_strand_id
1 'polypeptide(L)'
;MTGLLTPADAMNYFVPNTGADNAPGTEERPFATLGKACSVLQPGDTCYLRGGVYREVLRQARSGKPGKPIIFTEYRDERVILSGADSIAG
;
A
#
# COMPACT_ATOMS: atom_id res chain seq x y z
N MET A 1 -9.66 -34.12 9.47
CA MET A 1 -8.57 -33.88 8.49
C MET A 1 -9.29 -33.64 7.17
N THR A 2 -9.44 -32.41 6.69
CA THR A 2 -8.39 -31.52 6.20
C THR A 2 -8.93 -30.08 6.20
N GLY A 3 -8.32 -29.17 6.97
CA GLY A 3 -8.66 -27.75 6.89
C GLY A 3 -8.10 -27.17 5.60
N LEU A 4 -8.95 -26.63 4.74
CA LEU A 4 -8.51 -25.73 3.68
C LEU A 4 -7.83 -24.54 4.38
N LEU A 5 -6.51 -24.45 4.23
CA LEU A 5 -5.80 -23.20 4.47
C LEU A 5 -6.23 -22.26 3.35
N THR A 6 -7.34 -21.54 3.53
CA THR A 6 -7.53 -20.26 2.84
C THR A 6 -6.24 -19.47 3.09
N PRO A 7 -5.55 -18.96 2.04
CA PRO A 7 -4.45 -18.04 2.29
C PRO A 7 -5.04 -16.92 3.16
N ALA A 8 -4.62 -16.88 4.42
CA ALA A 8 -5.14 -15.95 5.41
C ALA A 8 -5.04 -14.55 4.83
N ASP A 9 -6.20 -13.97 4.54
CA ASP A 9 -6.50 -12.55 4.41
C ASP A 9 -5.35 -11.71 3.82
N ALA A 10 -5.25 -11.68 2.48
CA ALA A 10 -4.51 -10.60 1.85
C ALA A 10 -5.21 -9.28 2.23
N MET A 11 -4.67 -8.58 3.23
CA MET A 11 -5.28 -7.33 3.66
C MET A 11 -5.03 -6.27 2.60
N ASN A 12 -6.12 -5.73 2.09
CA ASN A 12 -6.13 -4.71 1.06
C ASN A 12 -6.01 -3.35 1.76
N TYR A 13 -4.83 -2.76 1.69
CA TYR A 13 -4.59 -1.44 2.25
C TYR A 13 -4.73 -0.37 1.19
N PHE A 14 -5.42 0.71 1.51
CA PHE A 14 -5.66 1.81 0.59
C PHE A 14 -4.85 3.03 1.02
N VAL A 15 -4.23 3.71 0.07
CA VAL A 15 -3.54 4.99 0.28
C VAL A 15 -4.02 5.97 -0.80
N PRO A 16 -4.75 7.03 -0.46
CA PRO A 16 -4.97 8.18 -1.31
C PRO A 16 -4.06 9.34 -0.94
N ASN A 17 -4.00 10.31 -1.86
CA ASN A 17 -3.37 11.61 -1.62
C ASN A 17 -4.08 12.47 -0.53
N THR A 18 -5.23 12.01 -0.02
CA THR A 18 -5.98 12.63 1.10
C THR A 18 -6.47 11.56 2.06
N GLY A 19 -5.60 11.09 2.97
CA GLY A 19 -5.91 10.11 4.01
C GLY A 19 -5.47 10.58 5.40
N ALA A 20 -5.48 9.69 6.39
CA ALA A 20 -4.89 9.95 7.71
C ALA A 20 -4.00 8.77 8.14
N ASP A 21 -2.79 9.03 8.64
CA ASP A 21 -1.88 7.96 9.08
C ASP A 21 -2.33 7.22 10.35
N ASN A 22 -3.34 7.76 11.04
CA ASN A 22 -4.03 7.09 12.15
C ASN A 22 -5.30 6.34 11.72
N ALA A 23 -5.56 6.26 10.41
CA ALA A 23 -6.66 5.46 9.88
C ALA A 23 -6.31 3.96 9.89
N PRO A 24 -7.30 3.06 9.92
CA PRO A 24 -7.06 1.61 9.84
C PRO A 24 -6.51 1.13 8.49
N GLY A 25 -6.46 1.98 7.46
CA GLY A 25 -5.92 1.64 6.14
C GLY A 25 -6.92 0.92 5.23
N THR A 26 -8.20 0.91 5.57
CA THR A 26 -9.29 0.30 4.78
C THR A 26 -9.75 1.19 3.64
N GLU A 27 -10.57 0.68 2.72
CA GLU A 27 -11.13 1.47 1.60
C GLU A 27 -11.87 2.73 2.09
N GLU A 28 -12.63 2.60 3.18
CA GLU A 28 -13.38 3.69 3.80
C GLU A 28 -12.49 4.66 4.61
N ARG A 29 -11.39 4.15 5.18
CA ARG A 29 -10.47 4.93 6.02
C ARG A 29 -9.03 4.59 5.68
N PRO A 30 -8.52 5.11 4.56
CA PRO A 30 -7.22 4.75 4.05
C PRO A 30 -6.08 5.52 4.73
N PHE A 31 -4.85 5.02 4.62
CA PHE A 31 -3.65 5.69 5.14
C PHE A 31 -3.34 6.97 4.36
N ALA A 32 -2.65 7.95 4.98
CA ALA A 32 -2.24 9.16 4.27
C ALA A 32 -0.96 8.96 3.46
N THR A 33 -0.08 8.04 3.90
CA THR A 33 1.27 7.87 3.33
C THR A 33 1.59 6.41 3.00
N LEU A 34 2.37 6.18 1.93
CA LEU A 34 2.99 4.89 1.64
C LEU A 34 3.94 4.47 2.77
N GLY A 35 4.62 5.42 3.43
CA GLY A 35 5.48 5.16 4.58
C GLY A 35 4.73 4.46 5.72
N LYS A 36 3.50 4.89 6.02
CA LYS A 36 2.65 4.21 7.00
C LYS A 36 2.24 2.82 6.52
N ALA A 37 1.82 2.68 5.28
CA ALA A 37 1.48 1.38 4.70
C ALA A 37 2.68 0.41 4.80
N CYS A 38 3.88 0.85 4.43
CA CYS A 38 5.12 0.07 4.51
C CYS A 38 5.49 -0.40 5.91
N SER A 39 5.05 0.31 6.96
CA SER A 39 5.26 -0.08 8.35
C SER A 39 4.28 -1.16 8.82
N VAL A 40 3.08 -1.18 8.24
CA VAL A 40 1.99 -2.09 8.62
C VAL A 40 2.02 -3.39 7.81
N LEU A 41 2.30 -3.29 6.50
CA LEU A 41 2.26 -4.40 5.55
C LEU A 41 3.07 -5.62 6.02
N GLN A 42 2.50 -6.80 5.77
CA GLN A 42 3.07 -8.11 6.03
C GLN A 42 3.21 -8.91 4.72
N PRO A 43 4.09 -9.92 4.70
CA PRO A 43 4.24 -10.81 3.55
C PRO A 43 2.91 -11.46 3.14
N GLY A 44 2.44 -11.19 1.92
CA GLY A 44 1.15 -11.64 1.40
C GLY A 44 0.13 -10.50 1.23
N ASP A 45 0.40 -9.33 1.80
CA ASP A 45 -0.52 -8.19 1.73
C ASP A 45 -0.42 -7.44 0.39
N THR A 46 -1.51 -6.77 0.03
CA THR A 46 -1.60 -5.93 -1.16
C THR A 46 -1.99 -4.51 -0.78
N CYS A 47 -1.20 -3.55 -1.22
CA CYS A 47 -1.46 -2.12 -1.06
C CYS A 47 -1.97 -1.55 -2.38
N TYR A 48 -3.22 -1.09 -2.37
CA TYR A 48 -3.87 -0.39 -3.46
C TYR A 48 -3.65 1.12 -3.32
N LEU A 49 -3.02 1.68 -4.33
CA LEU A 49 -2.75 3.10 -4.46
C LEU A 49 -3.89 3.74 -5.25
N ARG A 50 -4.53 4.74 -4.65
CA ARG A 50 -5.51 5.56 -5.37
C ARG A 50 -4.81 6.54 -6.29
N GLY A 51 -5.52 7.05 -7.29
CA GLY A 51 -4.98 7.99 -8.28
C GLY A 51 -4.38 9.22 -7.62
N GLY A 52 -3.16 9.56 -8.00
CA GLY A 52 -2.43 10.66 -7.37
C GLY A 52 -0.92 10.63 -7.62
N VAL A 53 -0.25 11.70 -7.19
CA VAL A 53 1.21 11.82 -7.23
C VAL A 53 1.75 11.66 -5.82
N TYR A 54 2.38 10.52 -5.55
CA TYR A 54 3.02 10.22 -4.27
C TYR A 54 4.47 10.67 -4.35
N ARG A 55 4.78 11.77 -3.64
CA ARG A 55 6.14 12.33 -3.54
C ARG A 55 6.82 11.88 -2.26
N GLU A 56 7.01 10.58 -2.12
CA GLU A 56 7.58 10.00 -0.90
C GLU A 56 8.52 8.84 -1.20
N VAL A 57 9.37 8.52 -0.22
CA VAL A 57 10.32 7.42 -0.30
C VAL A 57 9.66 6.14 0.20
N LEU A 58 9.51 5.18 -0.71
CA LEU A 58 8.99 3.86 -0.40
C LEU A 58 10.06 3.03 0.33
N ARG A 59 10.01 3.07 1.67
CA ARG A 59 10.91 2.30 2.54
C ARG A 59 10.15 1.18 3.22
N GLN A 60 10.22 -0.02 2.65
CA GLN A 60 9.55 -1.19 3.21
C GLN A 60 10.22 -1.58 4.53
N ALA A 61 9.45 -1.66 5.62
CA ALA A 61 9.97 -2.13 6.91
C ALA A 61 10.18 -3.66 6.89
N ARG A 62 9.47 -4.36 5.99
CA ARG A 62 9.49 -5.82 5.84
C ARG A 62 9.55 -6.19 4.37
N SER A 63 10.25 -7.27 4.07
CA SER A 63 10.26 -7.87 2.73
C SER A 63 9.20 -8.95 2.61
N GLY A 64 8.72 -9.19 1.38
CA GLY A 64 7.88 -10.36 1.08
C GLY A 64 8.63 -11.68 1.35
N LYS A 65 7.87 -12.77 1.45
CA LYS A 65 8.40 -14.13 1.59
C LYS A 65 8.15 -14.92 0.30
N PRO A 66 8.90 -16.00 0.04
CA PRO A 66 8.59 -16.91 -1.06
C PRO A 66 7.12 -17.36 -0.99
N GLY A 67 6.36 -17.17 -2.07
CA GLY A 67 4.91 -17.46 -2.13
C GLY A 67 4.00 -16.47 -1.41
N LYS A 68 4.54 -15.44 -0.76
CA LYS A 68 3.81 -14.36 -0.08
C LYS A 68 4.49 -13.00 -0.33
N PRO A 69 4.45 -12.49 -1.57
CA PRO A 69 4.99 -11.17 -1.90
C PRO A 69 4.19 -10.06 -1.20
N ILE A 70 4.80 -8.89 -1.04
CA ILE A 70 4.09 -7.66 -0.71
C ILE A 70 3.87 -6.94 -2.03
N ILE A 71 2.62 -6.67 -2.37
CA ILE A 71 2.26 -6.11 -3.68
C ILE A 71 1.83 -4.65 -3.49
N PHE A 72 2.33 -3.76 -4.34
CA PHE A 72 1.84 -2.39 -4.48
C PHE A 72 1.30 -2.23 -5.89
N THR A 73 0.03 -1.85 -6.03
CA THR A 73 -0.64 -1.71 -7.33
C THR A 73 -1.66 -0.59 -7.29
N GLU A 74 -2.04 -0.07 -8.44
CA GLU A 74 -3.11 0.89 -8.62
C GLU A 74 -4.49 0.30 -8.29
N TYR A 75 -5.39 1.15 -7.77
CA TYR A 75 -6.79 0.77 -7.62
C TYR A 75 -7.57 1.05 -8.91
N ARG A 76 -8.23 0.02 -9.46
CA ARG A 76 -9.24 0.12 -10.55
C ARG A 76 -8.86 1.10 -11.69
N ASP A 77 -7.71 0.89 -12.32
CA ASP A 77 -7.18 1.69 -13.44
C ASP A 77 -6.86 3.17 -13.11
N GLU A 78 -6.78 3.52 -11.82
CA GLU A 78 -6.35 4.86 -11.44
C GLU A 78 -4.88 5.11 -11.78
N ARG A 79 -4.55 6.32 -12.27
CA ARG A 79 -3.16 6.70 -12.54
C ARG A 79 -2.44 7.03 -11.23
N VAL A 80 -1.51 6.15 -10.87
CA VAL A 80 -0.61 6.34 -9.73
C VAL A 80 0.76 6.77 -10.24
N ILE A 81 1.27 7.91 -9.74
CA ILE A 81 2.62 8.37 -10.04
C ILE A 81 3.41 8.36 -8.74
N LEU A 82 4.38 7.47 -8.64
CA LEU A 82 5.37 7.50 -7.57
C LEU A 82 6.56 8.33 -8.05
N SER A 83 6.81 9.48 -7.42
CA SER A 83 7.91 10.37 -7.75
C SER A 83 8.86 10.51 -6.58
N GLY A 84 10.12 10.10 -6.76
CA GLY A 84 11.20 10.42 -5.82
C GLY A 84 11.78 11.83 -6.00
N ALA A 85 11.27 12.60 -6.96
CA ALA A 85 11.75 13.93 -7.28
C ALA A 85 10.90 15.03 -6.62
N ASP A 86 11.57 16.03 -6.06
CA ASP A 86 10.93 17.26 -5.63
C ASP A 86 10.57 18.12 -6.85
N SER A 87 9.44 18.83 -6.78
CA SER A 87 9.00 19.65 -7.91
C SER A 87 9.74 20.98 -7.88
N ILE A 88 10.75 21.11 -8.73
CA ILE A 88 11.38 22.41 -8.96
C ILE A 88 10.39 23.30 -9.72
N ALA A 89 9.79 24.25 -9.01
CA ALA A 89 9.10 25.37 -9.64
C ALA A 89 10.19 26.30 -10.18
N GLY A 90 10.30 26.38 -11.51
CA GLY A 90 11.12 27.39 -12.18
C GLY A 90 10.47 28.77 -12.13
#